data_AF-A0A0V0RDC0-F1
#
_entry.id   AF-A0A0V0RDC0-F1
#
_cell.length_a   1.000
_cell.length_b   1.000
_cell.length_c   1.000
_cell.angle_alpha   90.00
_cell.angle_beta   90.00
_cell.angle_gamma   90.00
#
_symmetry.space_group_name_H-M   'P 1'
#
loop_
_entity.id
_entity.type
_entity.pdbx_description
1 polymer ?
#
loop_
_entity_poly.entity_id
_entity_poly.type
_entity_poly.pdbx_seq_one_letter_code
_entity_poly.pdbx_strand_id
1 'polypeptide(L)' 'MITDILRIQSDGPKSVRDYNLKNRYGVIKISEENKLIRLGKNDAIRCIASIEEMFDVINDAHQKIGHGGEKKDISRSTE' A
#
# COMPACT_ATOMS: atom_id res chain seq x y z
N MET A 1 9.60 11.67 6.68
CA MET A 1 8.12 11.75 6.55
C MET A 1 7.40 10.93 7.60
N ILE A 2 7.48 9.59 7.62
CA ILE A 2 6.85 8.77 8.69
C ILE A 2 7.32 9.21 10.07
N THR A 3 8.63 9.40 10.25
CA THR A 3 9.24 9.94 11.47
C THR A 3 8.69 11.32 11.85
N ASP A 4 8.48 12.21 10.87
CA ASP A 4 7.90 13.53 11.12
C ASP A 4 6.44 13.41 11.61
N ILE A 5 5.64 12.55 10.99
CA ILE A 5 4.25 12.32 11.40
C ILE A 5 4.18 11.73 12.81
N LEU A 6 5.01 10.72 13.10
CA LEU A 6 5.08 10.12 14.44
C LEU A 6 5.50 11.15 15.50
N ARG A 7 6.49 11.99 15.19
CA ARG A 7 6.88 13.12 16.05
C ARG A 7 5.73 14.10 16.27
N ILE A 8 5.01 14.49 15.22
CA ILE A 8 3.86 15.41 15.31
C ILE A 8 2.71 14.78 16.12
N GLN A 9 2.51 13.46 16.02
CA GLN A 9 1.51 12.73 16.80
C GLN A 9 1.87 12.65 18.29
N SER A 10 3.16 12.48 18.60
CA SER A 10 3.68 12.45 19.98
C SER A 10 3.71 13.84 20.61
N ASP A 11 4.38 14.79 19.96
CA ASP A 11 4.74 16.08 20.57
C ASP A 11 3.76 17.21 20.23
N GLY A 12 2.81 16.94 19.33
CA GLY A 12 1.94 17.95 18.73
C GLY A 12 2.61 18.74 17.58
N PRO A 13 1.79 19.39 16.73
CA PRO A 13 2.28 20.21 15.63
C PRO A 13 2.91 21.52 16.13
N LYS A 14 4.13 21.83 15.67
CA LYS A 14 4.90 23.02 16.09
C LYS A 14 4.98 24.12 15.01
N SER A 15 4.44 23.86 13.82
CA SER A 15 4.51 24.78 12.68
C SER A 15 3.29 24.63 11.77
N VAL A 16 3.06 25.61 10.89
CA VAL A 16 2.04 25.50 9.82
C VAL A 16 2.26 24.25 8.95
N ARG A 17 3.52 23.91 8.69
CA ARG A 17 3.88 22.67 7.97
C ARG A 17 3.41 21.43 8.73
N ASP A 18 3.57 21.41 10.05
CA ASP A 18 3.16 20.29 10.89
C ASP A 18 1.63 20.11 10.88
N TYR A 19 0.87 21.21 10.96
CA TYR A 19 -0.60 21.17 10.79
C TYR A 19 -1.01 20.63 9.43
N ASN A 20 -0.36 21.11 8.35
CA ASN A 20 -0.61 20.63 6.99
C ASN A 20 -0.26 19.15 6.80
N LEU A 21 0.74 18.64 7.52
CA LEU A 21 1.10 17.23 7.51
C LEU A 21 0.08 16.40 8.30
N LYS A 22 -0.25 16.82 9.53
CA LYS A 22 -1.25 16.17 10.40
C LYS A 22 -2.61 16.03 9.73
N ASN A 23 -3.06 17.04 8.99
CA ASN A 23 -4.37 17.04 8.35
C ASN A 23 -4.43 16.20 7.07
N ARG A 24 -3.28 15.88 6.47
CA ARG A 24 -3.21 15.15 5.18
C ARG A 24 -2.76 13.71 5.34
N TYR A 25 -1.99 13.41 6.38
CA TYR A 25 -1.31 12.14 6.52
C TYR A 25 -1.42 11.59 7.94
N GLY A 26 -1.42 10.27 8.02
CA GLY A 26 -1.32 9.51 9.26
C GLY A 26 -0.34 8.34 9.11
N VAL A 27 -0.14 7.60 10.18
CA VAL A 27 0.63 6.36 10.18
C VAL A 27 -0.25 5.27 10.78
N ILE A 28 -0.29 4.12 10.11
CA ILE A 28 -0.94 2.90 10.61
C ILE A 28 0.10 1.79 10.69
N LYS A 29 -0.01 0.92 11.69
CA LYS A 29 0.82 -0.27 11.78
C LYS A 29 0.12 -1.42 11.07
N ILE A 30 0.77 -1.98 10.04
CA ILE A 30 0.30 -3.18 9.34
C ILE A 30 1.35 -4.26 9.59
N SER A 31 0.94 -5.34 10.25
CA SER A 31 1.86 -6.35 10.78
C SER A 31 2.90 -5.70 11.71
N GLU A 32 4.18 -5.69 11.34
CA GLU A 32 5.27 -5.12 12.13
C GLU A 32 5.75 -3.76 11.60
N GLU A 33 5.20 -3.28 10.49
CA GLU A 33 5.68 -2.10 9.79
C GLU A 33 4.73 -0.91 9.91
N ASN A 34 5.32 0.27 10.07
CA ASN A 34 4.60 1.53 10.00
C ASN A 34 4.41 1.92 8.53
N LYS A 35 3.15 1.99 8.09
CA LYS A 35 2.79 2.46 6.75
C LYS A 35 2.25 3.87 6.81
N LEU A 36 2.72 4.71 5.90
CA LEU A 36 2.20 6.06 5.71
C LEU A 36 0.85 5.98 5.01
N ILE A 37 -0.13 6.71 5.53
CA ILE A 37 -1.45 6.82 4.91
C ILE A 37 -1.75 8.27 4.56
N ARG A 38 -2.48 8.47 3.46
CA ARG A 38 -3.11 9.74 3.13
C ARG A 38 -4.57 9.71 3.55
N LEU A 39 -4.97 10.73 4.31
CA LEU A 39 -6.34 10.97 4.72
C LEU A 39 -7.10 11.62 3.54
N GLY A 40 -8.13 10.93 3.05
CA GLY A 40 -8.98 11.36 1.95
C GLY A 40 -10.27 12.02 2.42
N LYS A 41 -11.09 12.48 1.45
CA LYS A 41 -12.48 12.87 1.70
C LYS A 41 -13.33 11.62 1.96
N ASN A 42 -14.43 11.76 2.69
CA ASN A 42 -15.40 10.69 2.98
C ASN A 42 -14.75 9.48 3.66
N ASP A 43 -13.91 9.72 4.66
CA ASP A 43 -13.22 8.69 5.46
C ASP A 43 -12.36 7.70 4.65
N ALA A 44 -12.05 8.02 3.39
CA ALA A 44 -11.18 7.20 2.55
C ALA A 44 -9.73 7.27 3.04
N ILE A 45 -9.12 6.11 3.30
CA ILE A 45 -7.71 5.97 3.67
C ILE A 45 -6.96 5.35 2.49
N ARG A 46 -5.87 5.99 2.07
CA ARG A 46 -4.99 5.45 1.02
C ARG A 46 -3.61 5.15 1.59
N CYS A 47 -3.17 3.89 1.49
CA CYS A 47 -1.80 3.52 1.82
C CYS A 47 -0.85 4.09 0.76
N ILE A 48 0.29 4.63 1.21
CA ILE A 48 1.38 5.04 0.35
C ILE A 48 2.46 3.96 0.46
N ALA A 49 2.82 3.39 -0.68
CA ALA A 49 3.83 2.35 -0.81
C ALA A 49 4.84 2.76 -1.89
N SER A 50 6.05 2.21 -1.82
CA SER A 50 7.02 2.31 -2.90
C SER A 50 6.58 1.50 -4.12
N ILE A 51 7.22 1.74 -5.26
CA ILE A 51 6.91 1.00 -6.49
C ILE A 51 7.29 -0.48 -6.35
N GLU A 52 8.38 -0.76 -5.62
CA GLU A 52 8.86 -2.11 -5.31
C GLU A 52 7.84 -2.85 -4.44
N GLU A 53 7.34 -2.23 -3.37
CA GLU A 53 6.29 -2.83 -2.53
C GLU A 53 5.01 -3.12 -3.33
N MET A 54 4.61 -2.22 -4.23
CA MET A 54 3.47 -2.46 -5.12
C MET A 54 3.74 -3.61 -6.10
N PHE A 55 4.95 -3.66 -6.66
CA PHE A 55 5.35 -4.74 -7.56
C PHE A 55 5.31 -6.09 -6.86
N ASP A 56 5.85 -6.19 -5.65
CA ASP A 56 5.86 -7.42 -4.87
C ASP A 56 4.45 -7.92 -4.58
N VAL A 57 3.54 -7.02 -4.18
CA VAL A 57 2.12 -7.35 -3.95
C VAL A 57 1.44 -7.84 -5.23
N ILE A 58 1.67 -7.18 -6.36
CA ILE A 58 1.09 -7.56 -7.65
C ILE A 58 1.66 -8.90 -8.12
N ASN A 59 2.97 -9.08 -8.02
CA ASN A 59 3.65 -10.30 -8.45
C ASN A 59 3.22 -11.49 -7.59
N ASP A 60 3.17 -11.35 -6.26
CA ASP A 60 2.68 -12.39 -5.36
C ASP A 60 1.23 -12.77 -5.67
N ALA A 61 0.34 -11.79 -5.88
CA ALA A 61 -1.03 -12.04 -6.29
C ALA A 61 -1.10 -12.76 -7.65
N HIS A 62 -0.29 -12.34 -8.62
CA HIS A 62 -0.21 -12.97 -9.94
C HIS A 62 0.26 -14.43 -9.86
N GLN A 63 1.31 -14.73 -9.06
CA GLN A 63 1.78 -16.11 -8.88
C GLN A 63 0.73 -16.98 -8.19
N LYS A 64 -0.01 -16.43 -7.22
CA LYS A 64 -1.05 -17.16 -6.45
C LYS A 64 -2.30 -17.48 -7.25
N ILE A 65 -2.74 -16.59 -8.14
CA ILE A 65 -3.88 -16.84 -9.04
C ILE A 65 -3.50 -17.93 -10.08
N GLY A 66 -2.20 -18.18 -10.26
CA GLY A 66 -1.65 -19.14 -11.20
C GLY A 66 -1.65 -18.57 -12.62
N HIS A 67 -0.85 -19.16 -13.50
CA HIS A 67 -0.94 -18.87 -14.92
C HIS A 67 -2.30 -19.36 -15.42
N GLY A 68 -3.26 -18.45 -15.52
CA GLY A 68 -4.47 -18.61 -16.34
C GLY A 68 -4.12 -18.65 -17.83
N GLY A 69 -3.09 -19.42 -18.20
CA GLY A 69 -2.84 -19.77 -19.57
C GLY A 69 -4.12 -20.38 -20.11
N GLU A 70 -4.59 -19.84 -21.23
CA GLU A 70 -5.64 -20.44 -22.04
C GLU A 70 -5.38 -21.96 -22.09
N LYS A 71 -6.26 -22.75 -21.48
CA LYS A 71 -6.25 -24.20 -21.66
C LYS A 71 -6.56 -24.43 -23.13
N LYS A 72 -5.53 -24.46 -23.98
CA LYS A 72 -5.63 -25.12 -25.27
C LYS A 72 -5.81 -26.58 -24.92
N ASP A 73 -7.06 -27.03 -25.01
CA ASP A 73 -7.42 -28.43 -25.06
C ASP A 73 -6.79 -28.99 -26.33
N ILE A 74 -5.52 -29.38 -26.25
CA ILE A 74 -4.84 -30.09 -27.32
C ILE A 74 -5.36 -31.52 -27.19
N SER A 75 -6.52 -31.78 -27.78
CA SER A 75 -7.01 -33.12 -28.04
C SER A 75 -5.94 -33.84 -28.85
N ARG A 76 -5.20 -34.71 -28.18
CA ARG A 76 -4.21 -35.60 -28.79
C ARG A 76 -4.99 -36.63 -29.61
N SER A 77 -5.18 -36.35 -30.89
CA SER A 77 -5.61 -37.36 -31.86
C SER A 77 -4.47 -38.36 -32.00
N THR A 78 -4.64 -39.52 -31.38
CA THR A 78 -3.88 -40.73 -31.67
C THR A 78 -4.37 -41.26 -33.01
N GLU A 79 -3.50 -41.25 -34.02
CA GLU A 79 -3.51 -42.17 -35.17
C GLU A 79 -2.08 -42.68 -35.40
#